data_AF-A0AAP2E5R8-F1
#
_entry.id   AF-A0AAP2E5R8-F1
#
_cell.length_a   1.000
_cell.length_b   1.000
_cell.length_c   1.000
_cell.angle_alpha   90.00
_cell.angle_beta   90.00
_cell.angle_gamma   90.00
#
_symmetry.space_group_name_H-M   'P 1'
#
loop_
_entity.id
_entity.type
_entity.pdbx_description
1 polymer ?
#
loop_
_entity_poly.entity_id
_entity_poly.type
_entity_poly.pdbx_seq_one_letter_code
_entity_poly.pdbx_strand_id
1 'polypeptide(L)'
;MKQSALVLFLSLCCAAAFGQSSHLIFPDSTGWNVLDENRELRFQVKSHATATKYFTLDGADGLGIQFDSLGNFYWRPSYDLVDRVALQKDFSVIFQCAYSDGKRDRRTITFTVRHINRPPVVEELPVFYVKQASPNTFQVAGEYVYDPDGDPLVFRSIQSQMPEGSSLSSLGQLTWTPSRSQFAGLRGNPLTLEFVVQDQPDKAETKGRIKVAQTQQDLPPDILVVPVDTLFSIKEDETLNLKIYISDPNGDDNVRNVGFVASDKRVPASALKENTALQSEFTWTPGYDFVDDAQVARTIELVFFVLDKSNNRTQRRIRIKIADTENLIKKDAHLFQKYRANLVDAMILIQQLDANQKKLNADYKSAKKGKKHRSIVNASLGAVTGFTPAMVDNADQSKIVSAVGGTTVLTMGTLEATEVIGRSKDAILEKIKISIDIRNRIQSSGDEFARRYSLKSERRKPDFDKEIEKLRAILNDQRIVLLELDAYHKNVAKVDDRDIKKTFVDFADEQK
;
A
#
# COMPACT_ATOMS: atom_id res chain seq x y z
N MET A 1 -101.96 -65.80 -40.77
CA MET A 1 -103.19 -65.19 -41.31
C MET A 1 -103.79 -64.28 -40.24
N LYS A 2 -104.17 -63.07 -40.65
CA LYS A 2 -105.36 -62.29 -40.21
C LYS A 2 -105.55 -62.09 -38.68
N GLN A 3 -105.38 -60.84 -38.23
CA GLN A 3 -106.44 -59.84 -38.01
C GLN A 3 -107.08 -59.94 -36.63
N SER A 4 -107.00 -58.81 -35.93
CA SER A 4 -108.10 -58.08 -35.30
C SER A 4 -109.14 -58.88 -34.50
N ALA A 5 -109.27 -58.58 -33.20
CA ALA A 5 -110.44 -57.85 -32.69
C ALA A 5 -110.42 -57.72 -31.15
N LEU A 6 -110.55 -56.46 -30.73
CA LEU A 6 -111.24 -55.91 -29.57
C LEU A 6 -112.05 -56.89 -28.69
N VAL A 7 -111.77 -56.93 -27.38
CA VAL A 7 -112.77 -57.18 -26.33
C VAL A 7 -112.47 -56.30 -25.11
N LEU A 8 -113.48 -55.51 -24.75
CA LEU A 8 -113.69 -54.69 -23.56
C LEU A 8 -113.45 -55.50 -22.27
N PHE A 9 -112.94 -54.93 -21.17
CA PHE A 9 -113.54 -55.12 -19.83
C PHE A 9 -112.86 -54.28 -18.73
N LEU A 10 -113.73 -53.71 -17.90
CA LEU A 10 -113.59 -53.34 -16.48
C LEU A 10 -112.55 -52.30 -16.04
N SER A 11 -113.11 -51.15 -15.65
CA SER A 11 -112.55 -50.21 -14.68
C SER A 11 -112.26 -50.92 -13.35
N LEU A 12 -110.98 -51.00 -12.99
CA LEU A 12 -110.52 -51.17 -11.62
C LEU A 12 -109.59 -49.99 -11.32
N CYS A 13 -110.08 -49.07 -10.49
CA CYS A 13 -109.35 -47.91 -10.02
C CYS A 13 -108.24 -48.40 -9.07
N CYS A 14 -107.03 -48.61 -9.60
CA CYS A 14 -105.84 -48.82 -8.79
C CYS A 14 -105.20 -47.45 -8.57
N ALA A 15 -105.42 -46.87 -7.38
CA ALA A 15 -104.71 -45.68 -6.94
C ALA A 15 -103.22 -46.04 -6.82
N ALA A 16 -102.43 -45.72 -7.84
CA ALA A 16 -100.98 -45.70 -7.74
C ALA A 16 -100.61 -44.58 -6.76
N ALA A 17 -100.25 -44.97 -5.54
CA ALA A 17 -99.63 -44.07 -4.58
C ALA A 17 -98.31 -43.57 -5.17
N PHE A 18 -98.29 -42.34 -5.68
CA PHE A 18 -97.06 -41.60 -5.88
C PHE A 18 -96.45 -41.35 -4.50
N GLY A 19 -95.44 -42.15 -4.13
CA GLY A 19 -94.58 -41.81 -3.01
C GLY A 19 -93.91 -40.47 -3.32
N GLN A 20 -94.27 -39.41 -2.59
CA GLN A 20 -93.48 -38.18 -2.57
C GLN A 20 -92.09 -38.55 -2.07
N SER A 21 -91.12 -38.50 -2.97
CA SER A 21 -89.71 -38.62 -2.61
C SER A 21 -89.34 -37.39 -1.80
N SER A 22 -89.18 -37.61 -0.50
CA SER A 22 -88.78 -36.60 0.48
C SER A 22 -87.34 -36.18 0.19
N HIS A 23 -87.15 -35.08 -0.54
CA HIS A 23 -85.83 -34.62 -0.95
C HIS A 23 -85.31 -33.47 -0.08
N LEU A 24 -84.02 -33.53 0.26
CA LEU A 24 -83.23 -32.42 0.80
C LEU A 24 -83.09 -31.27 -0.22
N ILE A 25 -83.35 -30.05 0.26
CA ILE A 25 -83.26 -28.78 -0.47
C ILE A 25 -81.97 -28.06 -0.07
N PHE A 26 -81.19 -27.68 -1.08
CA PHE A 26 -79.91 -26.97 -0.98
C PHE A 26 -80.02 -25.61 -1.68
N PRO A 27 -79.03 -24.71 -1.54
CA PRO A 27 -78.98 -23.48 -2.32
C PRO A 27 -79.10 -23.74 -3.83
N ASP A 28 -79.77 -22.84 -4.53
CA ASP A 28 -80.06 -22.90 -5.97
C ASP A 28 -79.14 -22.00 -6.82
N SER A 29 -78.30 -21.18 -6.17
CA SER A 29 -77.32 -20.33 -6.85
C SER A 29 -76.24 -21.16 -7.54
N THR A 30 -75.92 -20.84 -8.79
CA THR A 30 -74.87 -21.54 -9.55
C THR A 30 -73.52 -21.48 -8.83
N GLY A 31 -72.85 -22.63 -8.65
CA GLY A 31 -71.52 -22.69 -8.04
C GLY A 31 -71.49 -22.49 -6.53
N TRP A 32 -72.61 -22.63 -5.82
CA TRP A 32 -72.66 -22.54 -4.35
C TRP A 32 -71.76 -23.56 -3.62
N ASN A 33 -71.42 -24.65 -4.30
CA ASN A 33 -70.54 -25.71 -3.82
C ASN A 33 -69.07 -25.53 -4.25
N VAL A 34 -68.72 -24.40 -4.87
CA VAL A 34 -67.32 -24.04 -5.19
C VAL A 34 -66.88 -22.93 -4.23
N LEU A 35 -65.81 -23.18 -3.48
CA LEU A 35 -65.31 -22.27 -2.46
C LEU A 35 -63.85 -21.97 -2.67
N ASP A 36 -63.44 -20.79 -2.26
CA ASP A 36 -62.03 -20.42 -2.15
C ASP A 36 -61.59 -20.70 -0.70
N GLU A 37 -60.33 -21.11 -0.50
CA GLU A 37 -59.78 -21.23 0.85
C GLU A 37 -59.98 -19.95 1.66
N ASN A 38 -60.23 -20.10 2.95
CA ASN A 38 -60.50 -19.03 3.90
C ASN A 38 -61.80 -18.22 3.65
N ARG A 39 -62.58 -18.55 2.62
CA ARG A 39 -63.89 -17.95 2.35
C ARG A 39 -65.02 -18.72 3.05
N GLU A 40 -65.86 -18.00 3.78
CA GLU A 40 -66.97 -18.59 4.53
C GLU A 40 -68.15 -18.98 3.63
N LEU A 41 -68.66 -20.20 3.81
CA LEU A 41 -69.93 -20.68 3.29
C LEU A 41 -70.92 -20.92 4.43
N ARG A 42 -72.11 -20.33 4.30
CA ARG A 42 -73.22 -20.54 5.23
C ARG A 42 -74.53 -20.74 4.47
N PHE A 43 -75.29 -21.76 4.84
CA PHE A 43 -76.63 -21.99 4.31
C PHE A 43 -77.45 -22.86 5.27
N GLN A 44 -78.75 -22.95 5.02
CA GLN A 44 -79.64 -23.84 5.76
C GLN A 44 -80.19 -24.92 4.82
N VAL A 45 -80.00 -26.19 5.20
CA VAL A 45 -80.63 -27.34 4.54
C VAL A 45 -82.09 -27.41 4.96
N LYS A 46 -83.00 -27.52 3.98
CA LYS A 46 -84.44 -27.71 4.22
C LYS A 46 -84.88 -29.07 3.70
N SER A 47 -86.01 -29.57 4.16
CA SER A 47 -86.63 -30.79 3.63
C SER A 47 -88.04 -30.47 3.12
N HIS A 48 -88.54 -31.25 2.17
CA HIS A 48 -89.91 -31.10 1.67
C HIS A 48 -90.98 -31.71 2.61
N ALA A 49 -90.57 -32.52 3.60
CA ALA A 49 -91.51 -33.19 4.50
C ALA A 49 -91.91 -32.28 5.66
N THR A 50 -93.19 -32.32 6.04
CA THR A 50 -93.78 -31.48 7.10
C THR A 50 -93.29 -31.77 8.51
N ALA A 51 -92.50 -32.84 8.74
CA ALA A 51 -92.03 -33.24 10.06
C ALA A 51 -90.63 -33.87 10.05
N THR A 52 -89.59 -33.04 9.82
CA THR A 52 -88.17 -33.38 10.04
C THR A 52 -87.86 -33.46 11.53
N LYS A 53 -87.15 -34.51 11.95
CA LYS A 53 -86.73 -34.71 13.35
C LYS A 53 -85.38 -34.07 13.63
N TYR A 54 -84.37 -34.37 12.82
CA TYR A 54 -83.03 -33.76 12.89
C TYR A 54 -82.26 -34.03 11.59
N PHE A 55 -81.28 -33.18 11.31
CA PHE A 55 -80.28 -33.39 10.26
C PHE A 55 -78.96 -33.90 10.86
N THR A 56 -78.23 -34.70 10.10
CA THR A 56 -76.86 -35.13 10.42
C THR A 56 -75.96 -35.03 9.20
N LEU A 57 -74.66 -34.88 9.44
CA LEU A 57 -73.63 -34.82 8.43
C LEU A 57 -72.65 -35.98 8.63
N ASP A 58 -72.26 -36.63 7.54
CA ASP A 58 -71.31 -37.74 7.53
C ASP A 58 -70.21 -37.47 6.49
N GLY A 59 -68.97 -37.88 6.76
CA GLY A 59 -67.80 -37.56 5.92
C GLY A 59 -67.22 -36.15 6.09
N ALA A 60 -67.50 -35.49 7.22
CA ALA A 60 -66.99 -34.14 7.54
C ALA A 60 -65.73 -34.13 8.43
N ASP A 61 -65.19 -35.31 8.73
CA ASP A 61 -64.09 -35.48 9.67
C ASP A 61 -62.83 -34.74 9.20
N GLY A 62 -62.25 -33.91 10.09
CA GLY A 62 -61.04 -33.14 9.80
C GLY A 62 -61.23 -31.92 8.88
N LEU A 63 -62.44 -31.65 8.38
CA LEU A 63 -62.71 -30.52 7.46
C LEU A 63 -63.08 -29.22 8.18
N GLY A 64 -63.33 -29.25 9.49
CA GLY A 64 -63.75 -28.07 10.27
C GLY A 64 -65.17 -27.58 9.94
N ILE A 65 -66.00 -28.43 9.34
CA ILE A 65 -67.40 -28.13 9.02
C ILE A 65 -68.23 -28.15 10.30
N GLN A 66 -69.10 -27.16 10.47
CA GLN A 66 -70.08 -27.12 11.55
C GLN A 66 -71.48 -27.29 10.97
N PHE A 67 -72.21 -28.30 11.45
CA PHE A 67 -73.58 -28.57 11.01
C PHE A 67 -74.47 -28.93 12.20
N ASP A 68 -75.52 -28.14 12.42
CA ASP A 68 -76.47 -28.35 13.52
C ASP A 68 -77.66 -29.23 13.08
N SER A 69 -78.27 -29.91 14.04
CA SER A 69 -79.49 -30.72 13.94
C SER A 69 -80.69 -29.99 13.31
N LEU A 70 -80.68 -28.64 13.32
CA LEU A 70 -81.67 -27.76 12.68
C LEU A 70 -81.39 -27.47 11.19
N GLY A 71 -80.30 -28.02 10.64
CA GLY A 71 -79.93 -27.88 9.23
C GLY A 71 -79.05 -26.66 8.92
N ASN A 72 -78.55 -25.95 9.93
CA ASN A 72 -77.63 -24.83 9.73
C ASN A 72 -76.23 -25.35 9.42
N PHE A 73 -75.69 -24.99 8.26
CA PHE A 73 -74.35 -25.33 7.80
C PHE A 73 -73.44 -24.11 7.84
N TYR A 74 -72.25 -24.28 8.39
CA TYR A 74 -71.17 -23.30 8.42
C TYR A 74 -69.85 -23.99 8.08
N TRP A 75 -69.10 -23.42 7.14
CA TRP A 75 -67.77 -23.91 6.80
C TRP A 75 -66.87 -22.78 6.32
N ARG A 76 -65.65 -22.76 6.85
CA ARG A 76 -64.55 -21.93 6.37
C ARG A 76 -63.36 -22.86 6.09
N PRO A 77 -63.11 -23.22 4.81
CA PRO A 77 -62.02 -24.11 4.45
C PRO A 77 -60.67 -23.54 4.93
N SER A 78 -59.83 -24.37 5.58
CA SER A 78 -58.43 -24.01 5.90
C SER A 78 -57.59 -23.89 4.63
N TYR A 79 -56.50 -23.12 4.70
CA TYR A 79 -55.46 -23.06 3.67
C TYR A 79 -54.69 -24.39 3.50
N ASP A 80 -54.81 -25.31 4.46
CA ASP A 80 -54.11 -26.60 4.39
C ASP A 80 -54.94 -27.70 3.68
N LEU A 81 -56.15 -27.36 3.18
CA LEU A 81 -57.06 -28.34 2.58
C LEU A 81 -56.70 -28.66 1.14
N VAL A 82 -56.24 -27.67 0.38
CA VAL A 82 -55.85 -27.81 -1.01
C VAL A 82 -54.35 -27.58 -1.15
N ASP A 83 -53.67 -28.55 -1.76
CA ASP A 83 -52.26 -28.38 -2.12
C ASP A 83 -52.14 -27.37 -3.27
N ARG A 84 -51.18 -26.45 -3.17
CA ARG A 84 -50.80 -25.49 -4.22
C ARG A 84 -50.61 -26.14 -5.60
N VAL A 85 -50.17 -27.40 -5.67
CA VAL A 85 -49.97 -28.10 -6.96
C VAL A 85 -51.30 -28.53 -7.58
N ALA A 86 -52.27 -28.93 -6.74
CA ALA A 86 -53.56 -29.42 -7.19
C ALA A 86 -54.49 -28.28 -7.63
N LEU A 87 -54.30 -27.07 -7.08
CA LEU A 87 -55.09 -25.84 -7.27
C LEU A 87 -56.57 -25.93 -6.85
N GLN A 88 -57.16 -27.13 -6.89
CA GLN A 88 -58.49 -27.42 -6.40
C GLN A 88 -58.60 -28.86 -5.90
N LYS A 89 -59.48 -29.10 -4.94
CA LYS A 89 -59.77 -30.44 -4.40
C LYS A 89 -61.24 -30.59 -4.07
N ASP A 90 -61.76 -31.77 -4.40
CA ASP A 90 -63.14 -32.14 -4.17
C ASP A 90 -63.31 -32.88 -2.84
N PHE A 91 -64.26 -32.43 -2.03
CA PHE A 91 -64.65 -33.03 -0.76
C PHE A 91 -66.12 -33.45 -0.83
N SER A 92 -66.38 -34.75 -0.78
CA SER A 92 -67.74 -35.29 -0.77
C SER A 92 -68.24 -35.50 0.64
N VAL A 93 -69.36 -34.85 0.97
CA VAL A 93 -69.99 -34.94 2.29
C VAL A 93 -71.43 -35.42 2.12
N ILE A 94 -71.89 -36.28 3.02
CA ILE A 94 -73.22 -36.89 2.95
C ILE A 94 -74.13 -36.20 3.96
N PHE A 95 -75.09 -35.43 3.46
CA PHE A 95 -76.16 -34.85 4.26
C PHE A 95 -77.25 -35.90 4.46
N GLN A 96 -77.68 -36.08 5.71
CA GLN A 96 -78.73 -37.02 6.08
C GLN A 96 -79.84 -36.30 6.84
N CYS A 97 -81.09 -36.67 6.57
CA CYS A 97 -82.27 -36.15 7.27
C CYS A 97 -83.08 -37.33 7.80
N ALA A 98 -83.39 -37.31 9.10
CA ALA A 98 -84.30 -38.26 9.72
C ALA A 98 -85.68 -37.62 9.89
N TYR A 99 -86.71 -38.27 9.37
CA TYR A 99 -88.10 -37.83 9.50
C TYR A 99 -88.75 -38.45 10.75
N SER A 100 -89.82 -37.83 11.22
CA SER A 100 -90.61 -38.32 12.37
C SER A 100 -91.26 -39.70 12.13
N ASP A 101 -91.48 -40.10 10.87
CA ASP A 101 -92.01 -41.40 10.46
C ASP A 101 -90.96 -42.53 10.39
N GLY A 102 -89.72 -42.23 10.78
CA GLY A 102 -88.60 -43.19 10.79
C GLY A 102 -87.88 -43.35 9.44
N LYS A 103 -88.35 -42.70 8.36
CA LYS A 103 -87.63 -42.68 7.08
C LYS A 103 -86.39 -41.80 7.16
N ARG A 104 -85.42 -42.09 6.29
CA ARG A 104 -84.20 -41.30 6.15
C ARG A 104 -84.00 -40.92 4.68
N ASP A 105 -83.64 -39.67 4.43
CA ASP A 105 -83.12 -39.22 3.13
C ASP A 105 -81.62 -38.93 3.26
N ARG A 106 -80.87 -39.22 2.21
CA ARG A 106 -79.43 -38.96 2.16
C ARG A 106 -79.05 -38.37 0.81
N ARG A 107 -78.21 -37.33 0.83
CA ARG A 107 -77.70 -36.69 -0.38
C ARG A 107 -76.22 -36.40 -0.24
N THR A 108 -75.44 -36.94 -1.16
CA THR A 108 -74.01 -36.62 -1.28
C THR A 108 -73.87 -35.31 -2.03
N ILE A 109 -73.15 -34.36 -1.45
CA ILE A 109 -72.75 -33.10 -2.07
C ILE A 109 -71.23 -33.10 -2.16
N THR A 110 -70.71 -32.78 -3.34
CA THR A 110 -69.29 -32.55 -3.54
C THR A 110 -69.03 -31.05 -3.51
N PHE A 111 -68.17 -30.63 -2.59
CA PHE A 111 -67.64 -29.28 -2.53
C PHE A 111 -66.28 -29.23 -3.21
N THR A 112 -66.09 -28.30 -4.14
CA THR A 112 -64.80 -28.03 -4.78
C THR A 112 -64.17 -26.85 -4.08
N VAL A 113 -63.08 -27.06 -3.36
CA VAL A 113 -62.30 -25.98 -2.74
C VAL A 113 -61.15 -25.62 -3.68
N ARG A 114 -60.95 -24.32 -3.93
CA ARG A 114 -59.84 -23.77 -4.71
C ARG A 114 -58.80 -23.17 -3.78
N HIS A 115 -57.54 -23.46 -4.07
CA HIS A 115 -56.40 -22.92 -3.35
C HIS A 115 -56.34 -21.40 -3.46
N ILE A 116 -55.99 -20.71 -2.38
CA ILE A 116 -55.71 -19.27 -2.38
C ILE A 116 -54.31 -19.03 -1.85
N ASN A 117 -53.45 -18.51 -2.72
CA ASN A 117 -52.08 -18.15 -2.38
C ASN A 117 -52.01 -17.11 -1.25
N ARG A 118 -51.12 -17.32 -0.29
CA ARG A 118 -50.82 -16.40 0.81
C ARG A 118 -49.54 -15.63 0.49
N PRO A 119 -49.49 -14.31 0.77
CA PRO A 119 -48.27 -13.55 0.52
C PRO A 119 -47.14 -14.00 1.46
N PRO A 120 -45.87 -13.78 1.05
CA PRO A 120 -44.71 -14.06 1.89
C PRO A 120 -44.77 -13.33 3.22
N VAL A 121 -44.22 -13.93 4.28
CA VAL A 121 -44.10 -13.30 5.60
C VAL A 121 -42.66 -12.83 5.80
N VAL A 122 -42.51 -11.60 6.29
CA VAL A 122 -41.21 -11.04 6.67
C VAL A 122 -41.26 -10.61 8.13
N GLU A 123 -40.48 -11.28 8.97
CA GLU A 123 -40.29 -10.97 10.38
C GLU A 123 -39.24 -9.86 10.59
N GLU A 124 -39.00 -9.48 11.85
CA GLU A 124 -37.95 -8.51 12.18
C GLU A 124 -36.56 -9.11 11.94
N LEU A 125 -35.84 -8.57 10.95
CA LEU A 125 -34.50 -9.00 10.63
C LEU A 125 -33.46 -8.48 11.63
N PRO A 126 -32.38 -9.24 11.88
CA PRO A 126 -31.28 -8.78 12.72
C PRO A 126 -30.59 -7.56 12.12
N VAL A 127 -29.98 -6.76 13.00
CA VAL A 127 -29.24 -5.56 12.60
C VAL A 127 -28.02 -5.95 11.77
N PHE A 128 -27.89 -5.33 10.59
CA PHE A 128 -26.72 -5.46 9.74
C PHE A 128 -25.62 -4.48 10.18
N TYR A 129 -24.59 -5.00 10.84
CA TYR A 129 -23.42 -4.24 11.25
C TYR A 129 -22.40 -4.14 10.11
N VAL A 130 -22.03 -2.91 9.75
CA VAL A 130 -21.10 -2.63 8.65
C VAL A 130 -19.79 -2.04 9.14
N LYS A 131 -18.74 -2.23 8.35
CA LYS A 131 -17.39 -1.71 8.53
C LYS A 131 -17.09 -0.67 7.45
N GLN A 132 -16.33 0.38 7.78
CA GLN A 132 -15.93 1.41 6.81
C GLN A 132 -14.96 0.83 5.77
N ALA A 133 -15.07 1.28 4.51
CA ALA A 133 -14.11 1.01 3.43
C ALA A 133 -13.82 -0.49 3.19
N SER A 134 -14.70 -1.36 3.66
CA SER A 134 -14.60 -2.81 3.56
C SER A 134 -15.88 -3.36 2.95
N PRO A 135 -15.83 -4.44 2.16
CA PRO A 135 -17.02 -5.09 1.65
C PRO A 135 -17.77 -5.77 2.79
N ASN A 136 -19.03 -5.36 3.01
CA ASN A 136 -19.92 -5.96 3.99
C ASN A 136 -20.98 -6.79 3.29
N THR A 137 -21.40 -7.88 3.92
CA THR A 137 -22.37 -8.82 3.35
C THR A 137 -23.39 -9.23 4.40
N PHE A 138 -24.66 -9.26 4.02
CA PHE A 138 -25.77 -9.73 4.84
C PHE A 138 -26.63 -10.67 4.02
N GLN A 139 -26.86 -11.88 4.53
CA GLN A 139 -27.74 -12.86 3.91
C GLN A 139 -29.06 -12.86 4.68
N VAL A 140 -30.17 -12.60 3.99
CA VAL A 140 -31.49 -12.80 4.57
C VAL A 140 -31.70 -14.31 4.77
N ALA A 141 -31.88 -14.72 6.03
CA ALA A 141 -32.11 -16.10 6.39
C ALA A 141 -33.59 -16.47 6.22
N GLY A 142 -33.86 -17.71 5.78
CA GLY A 142 -35.21 -18.22 5.57
C GLY A 142 -36.05 -18.38 6.85
N GLU A 143 -35.43 -18.26 8.03
CA GLU A 143 -36.13 -18.24 9.31
C GLU A 143 -36.94 -16.94 9.53
N TYR A 144 -36.50 -15.83 8.93
CA TYR A 144 -37.17 -14.53 9.04
C TYR A 144 -38.02 -14.20 7.83
N VAL A 145 -37.81 -14.89 6.71
CA VAL A 145 -38.50 -14.66 5.45
C VAL A 145 -38.91 -15.99 4.87
N TYR A 146 -40.20 -16.29 4.96
CA TYR A 146 -40.76 -17.56 4.53
C TYR A 146 -42.11 -17.36 3.89
N ASP A 147 -42.48 -18.31 3.04
CA ASP A 147 -43.79 -18.38 2.43
C ASP A 147 -44.65 -19.44 3.14
N PRO A 148 -45.86 -19.11 3.61
CA PRO A 148 -46.73 -20.08 4.26
C PRO A 148 -47.13 -21.27 3.36
N ASP A 149 -47.23 -21.08 2.05
CA ASP A 149 -47.54 -22.11 1.04
C ASP A 149 -46.27 -22.84 0.53
N GLY A 150 -45.10 -22.40 1.00
CA GLY A 150 -43.80 -22.97 0.69
C GLY A 150 -43.27 -22.55 -0.68
N ASP A 151 -43.78 -21.46 -1.24
CA ASP A 151 -43.39 -20.96 -2.56
C ASP A 151 -41.96 -20.40 -2.60
N PRO A 152 -41.24 -20.56 -3.71
CA PRO A 152 -39.94 -19.94 -3.89
C PRO A 152 -40.03 -18.41 -3.83
N LEU A 153 -39.11 -17.80 -3.07
CA LEU A 153 -39.08 -16.36 -2.86
C LEU A 153 -38.01 -15.67 -3.70
N VAL A 154 -38.35 -14.50 -4.23
CA VAL A 154 -37.45 -13.62 -4.99
C VAL A 154 -37.39 -12.25 -4.30
N PHE A 155 -36.16 -11.81 -4.04
CA PHE A 155 -35.90 -10.52 -3.42
C PHE A 155 -35.69 -9.42 -4.46
N ARG A 156 -36.28 -8.25 -4.24
CA ARG A 156 -36.13 -7.06 -5.10
C ARG A 156 -35.82 -5.83 -4.28
N SER A 157 -34.83 -5.06 -4.72
CA SER A 157 -34.45 -3.81 -4.09
C SER A 157 -35.37 -2.65 -4.49
N ILE A 158 -35.61 -1.74 -3.55
CA ILE A 158 -36.25 -0.46 -3.82
C ILE A 158 -35.14 0.56 -4.07
N GLN A 159 -34.82 0.82 -5.35
CA GLN A 159 -33.62 1.60 -5.72
C GLN A 159 -33.52 2.97 -5.03
N SER A 160 -34.65 3.65 -4.79
CA SER A 160 -34.68 4.95 -4.12
C SER A 160 -34.29 4.90 -2.63
N GLN A 161 -34.30 3.72 -2.01
CA GLN A 161 -33.95 3.51 -0.61
C GLN A 161 -32.58 2.83 -0.43
N MET A 162 -31.92 2.43 -1.53
CA MET A 162 -30.64 1.74 -1.48
C MET A 162 -29.48 2.76 -1.45
N PRO A 163 -28.52 2.63 -0.51
CA PRO A 163 -27.30 3.41 -0.51
C PRO A 163 -26.50 3.23 -1.79
N GLU A 164 -25.79 4.27 -2.18
CA GLU A 164 -24.80 4.17 -3.26
C GLU A 164 -23.76 3.07 -2.95
N GLY A 165 -23.45 2.25 -3.95
CA GLY A 165 -22.53 1.12 -3.82
C GLY A 165 -23.12 -0.11 -3.11
N SER A 166 -24.40 -0.10 -2.75
CA SER A 166 -25.10 -1.29 -2.24
C SER A 166 -25.81 -2.07 -3.34
N SER A 167 -25.94 -3.38 -3.18
CA SER A 167 -26.74 -4.21 -4.09
C SER A 167 -27.41 -5.36 -3.33
N LEU A 168 -28.64 -5.71 -3.73
CA LEU A 168 -29.40 -6.84 -3.20
C LEU A 168 -29.61 -7.85 -4.32
N SER A 169 -29.17 -9.09 -4.12
CA SER A 169 -29.40 -10.18 -5.06
C SER A 169 -30.84 -10.71 -4.96
N SER A 170 -31.29 -11.41 -6.00
CA SER A 170 -32.59 -12.09 -6.02
C SER A 170 -32.70 -13.21 -4.96
N LEU A 171 -31.58 -13.65 -4.39
CA LEU A 171 -31.50 -14.65 -3.32
C LEU A 171 -31.43 -14.01 -1.92
N GLY A 172 -31.60 -12.69 -1.81
CA GLY A 172 -31.59 -11.99 -0.52
C GLY A 172 -30.21 -11.71 0.04
N GLN A 173 -29.16 -11.71 -0.80
CA GLN A 173 -27.82 -11.31 -0.39
C GLN A 173 -27.62 -9.80 -0.61
N LEU A 174 -27.52 -9.05 0.48
CA LEU A 174 -27.17 -7.63 0.46
C LEU A 174 -25.64 -7.47 0.57
N THR A 175 -25.04 -6.74 -0.37
CA THR A 175 -23.63 -6.34 -0.34
C THR A 175 -23.53 -4.82 -0.25
N TRP A 176 -22.60 -4.30 0.55
CA TRP A 176 -22.36 -2.86 0.63
C TRP A 176 -20.95 -2.52 1.11
N THR A 177 -20.30 -1.59 0.40
CA THR A 177 -19.03 -0.98 0.82
C THR A 177 -19.29 0.50 1.13
N PRO A 178 -19.60 0.86 2.39
CA PRO A 178 -19.95 2.24 2.73
C PRO A 178 -18.76 3.18 2.58
N SER A 179 -19.02 4.36 2.00
CA SER A 179 -18.07 5.46 1.98
C SER A 179 -17.88 6.06 3.39
N ARG A 180 -16.84 6.88 3.57
CA ARG A 180 -16.57 7.56 4.85
C ARG A 180 -17.76 8.39 5.33
N SER A 181 -18.41 9.14 4.44
CA SER A 181 -19.55 9.99 4.79
C SER A 181 -20.79 9.16 5.14
N GLN A 182 -21.06 8.09 4.38
CA GLN A 182 -22.15 7.18 4.65
C GLN A 182 -21.95 6.47 6.00
N PHE A 183 -20.76 5.93 6.24
CA PHE A 183 -20.42 5.26 7.49
C PHE A 183 -20.55 6.23 8.67
N ALA A 184 -20.02 7.45 8.58
CA ALA A 184 -20.16 8.46 9.61
C ALA A 184 -21.63 8.84 9.88
N GLY A 185 -22.48 8.86 8.84
CA GLY A 185 -23.92 9.12 8.98
C GLY A 185 -24.67 8.06 9.79
N LEU A 186 -24.16 6.82 9.85
CA LEU A 186 -24.73 5.76 10.68
C LEU A 186 -24.45 5.95 12.18
N ARG A 187 -23.57 6.91 12.56
CA ARG A 187 -23.23 7.19 13.95
C ARG A 187 -24.43 7.83 14.65
N GLY A 188 -25.07 7.08 15.55
CA GLY A 188 -26.24 7.52 16.32
C GLY A 188 -27.58 7.43 15.58
N ASN A 189 -27.57 7.26 14.25
CA ASN A 189 -28.79 7.10 13.43
C ASN A 189 -28.67 5.84 12.54
N PRO A 190 -29.16 4.68 12.99
CA PRO A 190 -29.21 3.48 12.15
C PRO A 190 -30.03 3.71 10.89
N LEU A 191 -29.53 3.26 9.75
CA LEU A 191 -30.22 3.34 8.47
C LEU A 191 -31.24 2.20 8.36
N THR A 192 -32.45 2.48 7.87
CA THR A 192 -33.45 1.43 7.59
C THR A 192 -33.60 1.27 6.09
N LEU A 193 -33.28 0.08 5.58
CA LEU A 193 -33.42 -0.28 4.17
C LEU A 193 -34.71 -1.05 3.97
N GLU A 194 -35.50 -0.63 2.98
CA GLU A 194 -36.71 -1.36 2.57
C GLU A 194 -36.44 -2.17 1.31
N PHE A 195 -36.97 -3.40 1.28
CA PHE A 195 -36.91 -4.28 0.12
C PHE A 195 -38.24 -5.01 -0.06
N VAL A 196 -38.47 -5.57 -1.24
CA VAL A 196 -39.69 -6.33 -1.56
C VAL A 196 -39.33 -7.80 -1.69
N VAL A 197 -40.11 -8.65 -1.04
CA VAL A 197 -40.11 -10.11 -1.22
C VAL A 197 -41.32 -10.46 -2.06
N GLN A 198 -41.11 -11.27 -3.09
CA GLN A 198 -42.17 -11.73 -3.99
C GLN A 198 -42.15 -13.25 -4.07
N ASP A 199 -43.31 -13.90 -3.93
CA ASP A 199 -43.45 -15.34 -4.19
C ASP A 199 -43.43 -15.66 -5.70
N GLN A 200 -43.26 -16.92 -6.04
CA GLN A 200 -43.41 -17.43 -7.40
C GLN A 200 -44.27 -18.69 -7.38
N PRO A 201 -45.27 -18.83 -8.27
CA PRO A 201 -45.49 -18.01 -9.47
C PRO A 201 -46.50 -16.85 -9.31
N ASP A 202 -47.23 -16.79 -8.20
CA ASP A 202 -48.40 -15.91 -8.01
C ASP A 202 -48.07 -14.42 -7.84
N LYS A 203 -46.80 -14.10 -7.60
CA LYS A 203 -46.24 -12.76 -7.53
C LYS A 203 -46.80 -11.88 -6.41
N ALA A 204 -47.34 -12.44 -5.32
CA ALA A 204 -47.73 -11.65 -4.17
C ALA A 204 -46.48 -11.04 -3.50
N GLU A 205 -46.63 -9.84 -2.95
CA GLU A 205 -45.50 -9.03 -2.49
C GLU A 205 -45.65 -8.60 -1.03
N THR A 206 -44.56 -8.69 -0.28
CA THR A 206 -44.45 -8.19 1.10
C THR A 206 -43.19 -7.32 1.23
N LYS A 207 -43.28 -6.24 2.00
CA LYS A 207 -42.14 -5.36 2.26
C LYS A 207 -41.37 -5.82 3.49
N GLY A 208 -40.07 -6.01 3.34
CA GLY A 208 -39.12 -6.24 4.43
C GLY A 208 -38.34 -4.99 4.79
N ARG A 209 -37.81 -4.95 6.01
CA ARG A 209 -36.96 -3.87 6.51
C ARG A 209 -35.68 -4.41 7.16
N ILE A 210 -34.54 -3.85 6.80
CA ILE A 210 -33.23 -4.16 7.39
C ILE A 210 -32.69 -2.93 8.10
N LYS A 211 -32.39 -3.05 9.39
CA LYS A 211 -31.68 -2.01 10.14
C LYS A 211 -30.18 -2.17 9.91
N VAL A 212 -29.49 -1.10 9.53
CA VAL A 212 -28.05 -1.07 9.25
C VAL A 212 -27.38 -0.11 10.22
N ALA A 213 -26.32 -0.55 10.88
CA ALA A 213 -25.60 0.22 11.89
C ALA A 213 -24.08 0.03 11.79
N GLN A 214 -23.30 0.90 12.44
CA GLN A 214 -21.84 0.72 12.54
C GLN A 214 -21.49 -0.51 13.36
N THR A 215 -20.44 -1.22 12.96
CA THR A 215 -19.85 -2.31 13.75
C THR A 215 -19.63 -1.89 15.21
N GLN A 216 -20.04 -2.75 16.13
CA GLN A 216 -19.77 -2.61 17.57
C GLN A 216 -18.48 -3.31 17.99
N GLN A 217 -17.88 -4.11 17.09
CA GLN A 217 -16.60 -4.77 17.35
C GLN A 217 -15.48 -3.77 17.19
N ASP A 218 -14.54 -3.74 18.12
CA ASP A 218 -13.29 -2.98 18.04
C ASP A 218 -12.30 -3.76 17.14
N LEU A 219 -12.06 -3.24 15.94
CA LEU A 219 -11.25 -3.86 14.91
C LEU A 219 -9.95 -3.06 14.73
N PRO A 220 -8.82 -3.75 14.47
CA PRO A 220 -7.56 -3.04 14.29
C PRO A 220 -7.57 -2.20 13.01
N PRO A 221 -6.80 -1.09 12.97
CA PRO A 221 -6.63 -0.28 11.78
C PRO A 221 -5.84 -1.02 10.70
N ASP A 222 -5.89 -0.57 9.46
CA ASP A 222 -5.12 -1.10 8.32
C ASP A 222 -4.10 -0.06 7.82
N ILE A 223 -3.00 -0.56 7.25
CA ILE A 223 -1.87 0.24 6.75
C ILE A 223 -1.51 -0.22 5.33
N LEU A 224 -1.67 0.69 4.38
CA LEU A 224 -1.23 0.53 3.01
C LEU A 224 -0.01 1.41 2.75
N VAL A 225 1.12 0.78 2.44
CA VAL A 225 2.33 1.47 1.98
C VAL A 225 2.38 1.39 0.46
N VAL A 226 2.67 2.51 -0.19
CA VAL A 226 2.79 2.64 -1.64
C VAL A 226 4.17 3.21 -1.97
N PRO A 227 4.95 2.53 -2.83
CA PRO A 227 4.71 1.21 -3.44
C PRO A 227 4.53 0.06 -2.43
N VAL A 228 3.81 -1.00 -2.83
CA VAL A 228 3.39 -2.13 -1.96
C VAL A 228 4.54 -3.10 -1.61
N ASP A 229 5.68 -2.93 -2.29
CA ASP A 229 6.86 -3.78 -2.15
C ASP A 229 7.36 -3.83 -0.69
N THR A 230 7.98 -4.96 -0.36
CA THR A 230 8.54 -5.21 0.98
C THR A 230 10.06 -5.07 1.02
N LEU A 231 10.71 -4.94 -0.14
CA LEU A 231 12.15 -4.76 -0.28
C LEU A 231 12.43 -3.63 -1.28
N PHE A 232 13.06 -2.57 -0.79
CA PHE A 232 13.55 -1.47 -1.60
C PHE A 232 15.06 -1.55 -1.71
N SER A 233 15.61 -1.27 -2.89
CA SER A 233 17.05 -1.17 -3.09
C SER A 233 17.38 0.24 -3.55
N ILE A 234 18.16 0.96 -2.76
CA ILE A 234 18.60 2.33 -3.04
C ILE A 234 20.12 2.41 -2.88
N LYS A 235 20.73 3.44 -3.46
CA LYS A 235 22.13 3.80 -3.20
C LYS A 235 22.23 4.80 -2.06
N GLU A 236 23.44 4.99 -1.54
CA GLU A 236 23.72 6.17 -0.71
C GLU A 236 23.47 7.46 -1.52
N ASP A 237 22.99 8.51 -0.85
CA ASP A 237 22.53 9.78 -1.43
C ASP A 237 21.27 9.68 -2.33
N GLU A 238 20.69 8.48 -2.49
CA GLU A 238 19.43 8.30 -3.20
C GLU A 238 18.24 8.47 -2.25
N THR A 239 17.23 9.22 -2.66
CA THR A 239 16.06 9.50 -1.81
C THR A 239 14.99 8.42 -1.99
N LEU A 240 14.57 7.80 -0.88
CA LEU A 240 13.41 6.91 -0.83
C LEU A 240 12.16 7.70 -0.44
N ASN A 241 11.12 7.60 -1.25
CA ASN A 241 9.79 8.17 -0.97
C ASN A 241 8.75 7.04 -0.89
N LEU A 242 8.02 6.98 0.22
CA LEU A 242 6.91 6.05 0.41
C LEU A 242 5.68 6.83 0.89
N LYS A 243 4.53 6.53 0.29
CA LYS A 243 3.24 7.06 0.73
C LYS A 243 2.52 6.03 1.59
N ILE A 244 1.99 6.47 2.71
CA ILE A 244 1.34 5.61 3.70
C ILE A 244 -0.10 6.07 3.82
N TYR A 245 -1.02 5.17 3.54
CA TYR A 245 -2.46 5.35 3.68
C TYR A 245 -2.97 4.47 4.81
N ILE A 246 -3.86 5.03 5.60
CA ILE A 246 -4.38 4.41 6.82
C ILE A 246 -5.89 4.43 6.74
N SER A 247 -6.51 3.34 7.15
CA SER A 247 -7.96 3.22 7.27
C SER A 247 -8.30 2.44 8.53
N ASP A 248 -9.46 2.71 9.11
CA ASP A 248 -9.92 1.97 10.28
C ASP A 248 -11.34 1.42 10.00
N PRO A 249 -11.59 0.09 10.13
CA PRO A 249 -12.91 -0.49 9.93
C PRO A 249 -14.00 0.08 10.87
N ASN A 250 -13.64 0.60 12.05
CA ASN A 250 -14.50 1.30 13.00
C ASN A 250 -14.75 2.76 12.64
N GLY A 251 -14.10 3.22 11.58
CA GLY A 251 -14.17 4.57 11.08
C GLY A 251 -12.88 5.33 11.32
N ASP A 252 -12.50 6.13 10.33
CA ASP A 252 -11.19 6.78 10.29
C ASP A 252 -10.90 7.72 11.47
N ASP A 253 -11.94 8.23 12.14
CA ASP A 253 -11.78 9.05 13.33
C ASP A 253 -11.21 8.25 14.52
N ASN A 254 -11.18 6.92 14.45
CA ASN A 254 -10.64 6.03 15.47
C ASN A 254 -9.10 5.94 15.45
N VAL A 255 -8.46 6.40 14.37
CA VAL A 255 -6.99 6.44 14.28
C VAL A 255 -6.44 7.46 15.29
N ARG A 256 -5.49 7.02 16.12
CA ARG A 256 -4.89 7.85 17.17
C ARG A 256 -3.48 8.30 16.83
N ASN A 257 -2.62 7.37 16.43
CA ASN A 257 -1.21 7.65 16.22
C ASN A 257 -0.63 6.80 15.08
N VAL A 258 0.30 7.40 14.33
CA VAL A 258 1.02 6.79 13.23
C VAL A 258 2.50 6.97 13.50
N GLY A 259 3.29 5.93 13.27
CA GLY A 259 4.72 6.05 13.44
C GLY A 259 5.48 4.96 12.72
N PHE A 260 6.80 5.01 12.86
CA PHE A 260 7.67 3.94 12.43
C PHE A 260 8.79 3.70 13.43
N VAL A 261 9.32 2.49 13.41
CA VAL A 261 10.52 2.11 14.13
C VAL A 261 11.54 1.61 13.13
N ALA A 262 12.72 2.22 13.10
CA ALA A 262 13.85 1.74 12.33
C ALA A 262 14.74 0.84 13.19
N SER A 263 15.28 -0.20 12.56
CA SER A 263 16.36 -1.02 13.14
C SER A 263 17.65 -0.24 13.34
N ASP A 264 17.92 0.77 12.51
CA ASP A 264 19.09 1.64 12.59
C ASP A 264 18.69 3.05 13.06
N LYS A 265 19.32 3.55 14.12
CA LYS A 265 19.02 4.85 14.74
C LYS A 265 19.40 6.04 13.86
N ARG A 266 20.21 5.83 12.82
CA ARG A 266 20.58 6.87 11.85
C ARG A 266 19.43 7.27 10.94
N VAL A 267 18.34 6.50 10.91
CA VAL A 267 17.09 6.92 10.26
C VAL A 267 16.34 7.86 11.20
N PRO A 268 16.23 9.16 10.89
CA PRO A 268 15.61 10.11 11.80
C PRO A 268 14.09 9.95 11.81
N ALA A 269 13.45 10.13 12.97
CA ALA A 269 11.99 10.11 13.06
C ALA A 269 11.32 11.18 12.18
N SER A 270 12.03 12.28 11.89
CA SER A 270 11.58 13.33 10.97
C SER A 270 11.47 12.88 9.51
N ALA A 271 11.98 11.69 9.17
CA ALA A 271 11.79 11.11 7.83
C ALA A 271 10.31 10.81 7.56
N LEU A 272 9.49 10.60 8.59
CA LEU A 272 8.05 10.47 8.45
C LEU A 272 7.38 11.83 8.65
N LYS A 273 6.72 12.32 7.62
CA LYS A 273 5.93 13.54 7.65
C LYS A 273 4.45 13.20 7.57
N GLU A 274 3.67 13.68 8.53
CA GLU A 274 2.22 13.57 8.49
C GLU A 274 1.66 14.69 7.61
N ASN A 275 0.91 14.32 6.57
CA ASN A 275 0.22 15.27 5.70
C ASN A 275 -1.24 15.45 6.17
N THR A 276 -1.90 14.35 6.51
CA THR A 276 -3.22 14.33 7.15
C THR A 276 -3.27 13.23 8.21
N ALA A 277 -4.34 13.16 9.01
CA ALA A 277 -4.51 12.12 10.03
C ALA A 277 -4.48 10.67 9.49
N LEU A 278 -4.73 10.47 8.19
CA LEU A 278 -4.79 9.16 7.53
C LEU A 278 -3.72 8.99 6.44
N GLN A 279 -2.93 10.02 6.19
CA GLN A 279 -1.93 10.03 5.13
C GLN A 279 -0.62 10.59 5.64
N SER A 280 0.41 9.77 5.54
CA SER A 280 1.77 10.13 5.90
C SER A 280 2.70 9.85 4.72
N GLU A 281 3.78 10.61 4.64
CA GLU A 281 4.81 10.46 3.61
C GLU A 281 6.14 10.23 4.30
N PHE A 282 6.79 9.13 3.96
CA PHE A 282 8.12 8.82 4.43
C PHE A 282 9.13 9.21 3.36
N THR A 283 9.99 10.18 3.67
CA THR A 283 11.08 10.64 2.80
C THR A 283 12.39 10.52 3.55
N TRP A 284 13.31 9.72 3.02
CA TRP A 284 14.62 9.51 3.64
C TRP A 284 15.72 9.37 2.60
N THR A 285 16.85 10.04 2.88
CA THR A 285 18.06 9.97 2.07
C THR A 285 19.20 9.51 2.98
N PRO A 286 19.76 8.30 2.80
CA PRO A 286 20.95 7.86 3.52
C PRO A 286 22.16 8.70 3.09
N GLY A 287 23.00 9.09 4.06
CA GLY A 287 24.28 9.72 3.75
C GLY A 287 25.31 8.72 3.22
N TYR A 288 26.42 9.24 2.68
CA TYR A 288 27.56 8.46 2.14
C TYR A 288 28.39 7.69 3.17
N ASP A 289 28.08 7.83 4.46
CA ASP A 289 28.78 7.13 5.54
C ASP A 289 27.82 6.09 6.19
N PHE A 290 26.79 5.66 5.47
CA PHE A 290 25.74 4.79 6.00
C PHE A 290 26.14 3.31 5.91
N VAL A 291 26.71 2.92 4.78
CA VAL A 291 27.35 1.62 4.57
C VAL A 291 28.81 1.73 5.00
N ASP A 292 29.28 0.75 5.77
CA ASP A 292 30.68 0.72 6.18
C ASP A 292 31.56 0.34 4.98
N ASP A 293 32.74 0.96 4.81
CA ASP A 293 33.69 0.71 3.69
C ASP A 293 34.03 -0.78 3.44
N ALA A 294 33.81 -1.65 4.43
CA ALA A 294 34.04 -3.09 4.33
C ALA A 294 32.89 -3.86 3.67
N GLN A 295 31.72 -3.23 3.47
CA GLN A 295 30.49 -3.87 3.00
C GLN A 295 30.03 -3.23 1.68
N VAL A 296 29.60 -4.06 0.73
CA VAL A 296 29.06 -3.57 -0.57
C VAL A 296 27.63 -3.01 -0.41
N ALA A 297 26.91 -3.49 0.59
CA ALA A 297 25.55 -3.04 0.89
C ALA A 297 25.18 -3.37 2.33
N ARG A 298 24.29 -2.54 2.90
CA ARG A 298 23.71 -2.73 4.23
C ARG A 298 22.19 -2.77 4.13
N THR A 299 21.57 -3.72 4.81
CA THR A 299 20.10 -3.84 4.85
C THR A 299 19.58 -3.40 6.21
N ILE A 300 18.56 -2.54 6.21
CA ILE A 300 17.83 -2.14 7.41
C ILE A 300 16.36 -2.52 7.29
N GLU A 301 15.73 -2.73 8.45
CA GLU A 301 14.29 -2.93 8.58
C GLU A 301 13.62 -1.65 9.09
N LEU A 302 12.50 -1.27 8.47
CA LEU A 302 11.55 -0.27 8.98
C LEU A 302 10.22 -0.95 9.28
N VAL A 303 9.66 -0.64 10.44
CA VAL A 303 8.35 -1.13 10.89
C VAL A 303 7.43 0.06 11.08
N PHE A 304 6.55 0.29 10.11
CA PHE A 304 5.46 1.25 10.26
C PHE A 304 4.40 0.65 11.18
N PHE A 305 3.80 1.47 12.04
CA PHE A 305 2.72 1.06 12.91
C PHE A 305 1.66 2.14 13.02
N VAL A 306 0.44 1.70 13.27
CA VAL A 306 -0.72 2.55 13.55
C VAL A 306 -1.39 2.02 14.81
N LEU A 307 -1.83 2.96 15.65
CA LEU A 307 -2.61 2.71 16.84
C LEU A 307 -3.98 3.38 16.69
N ASP A 308 -5.03 2.66 17.04
CA ASP A 308 -6.36 3.24 17.23
C ASP A 308 -6.51 3.85 18.65
N LYS A 309 -7.70 4.38 18.96
CA LYS A 309 -8.01 4.92 20.29
C LYS A 309 -8.16 3.84 21.37
N SER A 310 -8.48 2.61 20.97
CA SER A 310 -8.59 1.44 21.83
C SER A 310 -7.24 0.78 22.13
N ASN A 311 -6.16 1.26 21.50
CA ASN A 311 -4.79 0.74 21.51
C ASN A 311 -4.57 -0.57 20.73
N ASN A 312 -5.45 -0.95 19.81
CA ASN A 312 -5.11 -1.98 18.84
C ASN A 312 -4.03 -1.47 17.90
N ARG A 313 -3.10 -2.36 17.57
CA ARG A 313 -1.92 -2.03 16.77
C ARG A 313 -1.86 -2.88 15.52
N THR A 314 -1.68 -2.20 14.39
CA THR A 314 -1.26 -2.83 13.13
C THR A 314 0.14 -2.41 12.79
N GLN A 315 0.91 -3.31 12.16
CA GLN A 315 2.29 -3.04 11.76
C GLN A 315 2.56 -3.54 10.34
N ARG A 316 3.32 -2.76 9.58
CA ARG A 316 3.81 -3.11 8.25
C ARG A 316 5.33 -3.03 8.24
N ARG A 317 5.98 -4.14 7.88
CA ARG A 317 7.44 -4.23 7.83
C ARG A 317 7.93 -4.10 6.39
N ILE A 318 8.96 -3.28 6.20
CA ILE A 318 9.69 -3.18 4.94
C ILE A 318 11.18 -3.29 5.21
N ARG A 319 11.92 -3.76 4.21
CA ARG A 319 13.38 -3.83 4.22
C ARG A 319 13.92 -2.89 3.17
N ILE A 320 15.01 -2.21 3.50
CA ILE A 320 15.72 -1.32 2.58
C ILE A 320 17.15 -1.82 2.50
N LYS A 321 17.60 -2.14 1.30
CA LYS A 321 18.98 -2.45 0.98
C LYS A 321 19.64 -1.18 0.44
N ILE A 322 20.61 -0.66 1.17
CA ILE A 322 21.41 0.50 0.80
C ILE A 322 22.71 -0.02 0.22
N ALA A 323 23.00 0.29 -1.04
CA ALA A 323 24.28 -0.03 -1.67
C ALA A 323 25.30 1.08 -1.41
N ASP A 324 26.53 0.68 -1.07
CA ASP A 324 27.66 1.59 -0.93
C ASP A 324 27.85 2.41 -2.21
N THR A 325 28.08 3.72 -2.08
CA THR A 325 28.31 4.59 -3.23
C THR A 325 29.40 5.58 -2.92
N GLU A 326 30.40 5.63 -3.80
CA GLU A 326 31.49 6.59 -3.64
C GLU A 326 30.99 8.04 -3.71
N ASN A 327 31.32 8.84 -2.68
CA ASN A 327 31.11 10.27 -2.70
C ASN A 327 32.10 10.94 -3.68
N LEU A 328 31.65 11.14 -4.92
CA LEU A 328 32.46 11.75 -5.98
C LEU A 328 32.93 13.17 -5.62
N ILE A 329 32.15 13.93 -4.84
CA ILE A 329 32.50 15.30 -4.44
C ILE A 329 33.69 15.28 -3.49
N LYS A 330 33.64 14.45 -2.43
CA LYS A 330 34.76 14.27 -1.49
C LYS A 330 36.00 13.74 -2.22
N LYS A 331 35.82 12.76 -3.13
CA LYS A 331 36.91 12.17 -3.92
C LYS A 331 37.58 13.20 -4.84
N ASP A 332 36.81 14.00 -5.56
CA ASP A 332 37.32 15.05 -6.44
C ASP A 332 38.06 16.14 -5.67
N ALA A 333 37.54 16.56 -4.52
CA ALA A 333 38.20 17.52 -3.64
C ALA A 333 39.56 16.99 -3.17
N HIS A 334 39.63 15.72 -2.77
CA HIS A 334 40.89 15.08 -2.39
C HIS A 334 41.89 15.00 -3.56
N LEU A 335 41.43 14.64 -4.76
CA LEU A 335 42.27 14.61 -5.96
C LEU A 335 42.75 16.01 -6.36
N PHE A 336 41.92 17.03 -6.22
CA PHE A 336 42.31 18.41 -6.44
C PHE A 336 43.37 18.88 -5.43
N GLN A 337 43.22 18.53 -4.15
CA GLN A 337 44.24 18.81 -3.13
C GLN A 337 45.59 18.18 -3.50
N LYS A 338 45.61 16.92 -3.97
CA LYS A 338 46.83 16.28 -4.47
C LYS A 338 47.42 17.05 -5.67
N TYR A 339 46.59 17.42 -6.65
CA TYR A 339 47.02 18.16 -7.84
C TYR A 339 47.68 19.50 -7.44
N ARG A 340 46.98 20.26 -6.60
CA ARG A 340 47.42 21.55 -6.09
C ARG A 340 48.71 21.44 -5.27
N ALA A 341 48.78 20.49 -4.33
CA ALA A 341 49.94 20.34 -3.45
C ALA A 341 51.24 20.10 -4.25
N ASN A 342 51.22 19.22 -5.25
CA ASN A 342 52.41 18.92 -6.04
C ASN A 342 52.83 20.11 -6.93
N LEU A 343 51.89 20.93 -7.43
CA LEU A 343 52.21 22.15 -8.16
C LEU A 343 52.74 23.25 -7.25
N VAL A 344 52.23 23.34 -6.01
CA VAL A 344 52.80 24.24 -5.00
C VAL A 344 54.25 23.86 -4.69
N ASP A 345 54.53 22.57 -4.49
CA ASP A 345 55.89 22.08 -4.24
C ASP A 345 56.84 22.44 -5.40
N ALA A 346 56.39 22.24 -6.64
CA ALA A 346 57.14 22.61 -7.84
C ALA A 346 57.39 24.12 -7.94
N MET A 347 56.36 24.93 -7.67
CA MET A 347 56.47 26.39 -7.67
C MET A 347 57.49 26.88 -6.64
N ILE A 348 57.42 26.36 -5.41
CA ILE A 348 58.32 26.74 -4.32
C ILE A 348 59.76 26.40 -4.70
N LEU A 349 60.02 25.22 -5.26
CA LEU A 349 61.35 24.82 -5.68
C LEU A 349 61.87 25.71 -6.83
N ILE A 350 61.04 26.06 -7.80
CA ILE A 350 61.42 27.01 -8.88
C ILE A 350 61.81 28.38 -8.29
N GLN A 351 61.02 28.89 -7.35
CA GLN A 351 61.32 30.17 -6.69
C GLN A 351 62.65 30.12 -5.92
N GLN A 352 62.94 29.00 -5.24
CA GLN A 352 64.22 28.79 -4.55
C GLN A 352 65.39 28.71 -5.54
N LEU A 353 65.23 27.98 -6.65
CA LEU A 353 66.24 27.90 -7.70
C LEU A 353 66.51 29.26 -8.34
N ASP A 354 65.48 30.08 -8.56
CA ASP A 354 65.61 31.43 -9.11
C ASP A 354 66.33 32.39 -8.15
N ALA A 355 66.02 32.31 -6.86
CA ALA A 355 66.71 33.07 -5.83
C ALA A 355 68.19 32.66 -5.74
N ASN A 356 68.47 31.35 -5.76
CA ASN A 356 69.83 30.84 -5.75
C ASN A 356 70.60 31.20 -7.02
N GLN A 357 69.98 31.13 -8.19
CA GLN A 357 70.59 31.52 -9.46
C GLN A 357 70.98 33.01 -9.46
N LYS A 358 70.17 33.90 -8.86
CA LYS A 358 70.52 35.31 -8.68
C LYS A 358 71.75 35.48 -7.80
N LYS A 359 71.85 34.73 -6.69
CA LYS A 359 73.04 34.71 -5.80
C LYS A 359 74.27 34.21 -6.56
N LEU A 360 74.19 33.05 -7.21
CA LEU A 360 75.29 32.47 -8.00
C LEU A 360 75.75 33.39 -9.14
N ASN A 361 74.85 34.13 -9.79
CA ASN A 361 75.20 35.11 -10.81
C ASN A 361 75.96 36.32 -10.24
N ALA A 362 75.59 36.78 -9.04
CA ALA A 362 76.33 37.82 -8.33
C ALA A 362 77.74 37.33 -7.96
N ASP A 363 77.83 36.11 -7.43
CA ASP A 363 79.08 35.44 -7.08
C ASP A 363 79.96 35.24 -8.31
N TYR A 364 79.40 34.80 -9.43
CA TYR A 364 80.12 34.64 -10.70
C TYR A 364 80.68 35.98 -11.21
N LYS A 365 79.91 37.08 -11.13
CA LYS A 365 80.39 38.42 -11.49
C LYS A 365 81.53 38.88 -10.59
N SER A 366 81.45 38.57 -9.29
CA SER A 366 82.52 38.89 -8.32
C SER A 366 83.79 38.06 -8.60
N ALA A 367 83.65 36.76 -8.85
CA ALA A 367 84.75 35.86 -9.21
C ALA A 367 85.41 36.28 -10.52
N LYS A 368 84.64 36.68 -11.55
CA LYS A 368 85.18 37.16 -12.84
C LYS A 368 86.05 38.41 -12.70
N LYS A 369 85.74 39.31 -11.75
CA LYS A 369 86.49 40.55 -11.49
C LYS A 369 87.71 40.36 -10.57
N GLY A 370 87.77 39.26 -9.81
CA GLY A 370 88.85 38.99 -8.85
C GLY A 370 90.14 38.46 -9.50
N LYS A 371 91.31 38.86 -8.97
CA LYS A 371 92.66 38.53 -9.50
C LYS A 371 92.98 37.03 -9.62
N LYS A 372 92.19 36.13 -9.01
CA LYS A 372 92.37 34.66 -9.07
C LYS A 372 91.13 33.90 -9.57
N HIS A 373 90.16 34.59 -10.19
CA HIS A 373 88.88 33.98 -10.61
C HIS A 373 88.11 33.25 -9.50
N ARG A 374 88.16 33.78 -8.28
CA ARG A 374 87.59 33.17 -7.08
C ARG A 374 86.72 34.17 -6.30
N SER A 375 85.52 33.77 -5.88
CA SER A 375 84.65 34.56 -4.99
C SER A 375 84.92 34.22 -3.52
N ILE A 376 85.03 35.22 -2.66
CA ILE A 376 85.17 35.00 -1.20
C ILE A 376 83.79 34.64 -0.67
N VAL A 377 83.65 33.42 -0.14
CA VAL A 377 82.41 32.94 0.45
C VAL A 377 82.53 33.04 1.96
N ASN A 378 81.51 33.61 2.62
CA ASN A 378 81.34 33.53 4.06
C ASN A 378 80.77 32.14 4.39
N ALA A 379 81.35 31.42 5.34
CA ALA A 379 80.95 30.05 5.66
C ALA A 379 79.48 29.99 6.11
N SER A 380 78.62 29.35 5.32
CA SER A 380 77.24 29.05 5.69
C SER A 380 77.01 27.54 5.70
N LEU A 381 76.35 27.05 6.75
CA LEU A 381 76.01 25.63 6.92
C LEU A 381 75.00 25.17 5.86
N GLY A 382 75.38 24.19 5.04
CA GLY A 382 74.47 23.49 4.16
C GLY A 382 73.63 22.50 4.94
N ALA A 383 72.38 22.85 5.22
CA ALA A 383 71.38 21.88 5.65
C ALA A 383 70.72 21.27 4.41
N VAL A 384 70.63 19.94 4.37
CA VAL A 384 69.96 19.21 3.29
C VAL A 384 68.44 19.38 3.46
N THR A 385 67.77 19.80 2.39
CA THR A 385 66.31 19.95 2.35
C THR A 385 65.64 18.57 2.40
N GLY A 386 65.02 18.24 3.53
CA GLY A 386 64.03 17.17 3.62
C GLY A 386 62.66 17.74 3.29
N PHE A 387 62.05 17.29 2.19
CA PHE A 387 60.67 17.64 1.86
C PHE A 387 59.74 17.05 2.93
N THR A 388 59.06 17.92 3.68
CA THR A 388 57.89 17.55 4.47
C THR A 388 56.67 17.92 3.64
N PRO A 389 55.64 17.06 3.52
CA PRO A 389 54.43 17.45 2.82
C PRO A 389 53.86 18.69 3.52
N ALA A 390 53.51 19.70 2.72
CA ALA A 390 52.78 20.86 3.20
C ALA A 390 51.54 20.37 3.97
N MET A 391 51.37 20.89 5.18
CA MET A 391 50.29 20.50 6.09
C MET A 391 48.94 20.57 5.38
N VAL A 392 48.23 19.44 5.41
CA VAL A 392 46.79 19.38 5.15
C VAL A 392 46.11 19.81 6.45
N ASP A 393 45.39 20.92 6.42
CA ASP A 393 44.46 21.32 7.47
C ASP A 393 43.31 20.30 7.53
N ASN A 394 43.53 19.18 8.22
CA ASN A 394 42.49 18.33 8.83
C ASN A 394 43.16 17.21 9.65
N ALA A 395 43.09 17.33 10.98
CA ALA A 395 43.72 16.41 11.93
C ALA A 395 43.12 14.98 11.94
N ASP A 396 41.97 14.75 11.28
CA ASP A 396 41.19 13.51 11.45
C ASP A 396 41.29 12.47 10.32
N GLN A 397 42.14 12.65 9.31
CA GLN A 397 42.37 11.62 8.27
C GLN A 397 43.83 11.17 8.15
N SER A 398 44.60 11.28 9.24
CA SER A 398 45.97 10.79 9.35
C SER A 398 46.07 9.26 9.47
N LYS A 399 45.25 8.49 8.72
CA LYS A 399 45.45 7.05 8.60
C LYS A 399 46.72 6.82 7.77
N ILE A 400 47.79 6.58 8.51
CA ILE A 400 49.12 6.16 8.10
C ILE A 400 49.02 5.14 6.97
N VAL A 401 49.25 5.59 5.75
CA VAL A 401 49.79 4.72 4.69
C VAL A 401 51.25 5.09 4.56
N SER A 402 52.04 4.52 5.47
CA SER A 402 53.48 4.39 5.35
C SER A 402 53.76 3.36 4.26
N ALA A 403 53.60 3.75 3.00
CA ALA A 403 54.01 2.94 1.87
C ALA A 403 55.39 3.40 1.40
N VAL A 404 56.40 2.75 1.99
CA VAL A 404 57.64 2.28 1.37
C VAL A 404 58.40 3.28 0.48
N GLY A 405 59.57 3.72 0.96
CA GLY A 405 60.71 3.96 0.07
C GLY A 405 61.26 5.37 -0.02
N GLY A 406 61.50 6.04 1.12
CA GLY A 406 62.41 7.19 1.17
C GLY A 406 63.38 7.01 2.34
N THR A 407 64.56 6.46 2.09
CA THR A 407 65.63 6.43 3.10
C THR A 407 66.08 7.87 3.37
N THR A 408 65.72 8.39 4.54
CA THR A 408 66.29 9.63 5.07
C THR A 408 67.74 9.35 5.48
N VAL A 409 68.66 9.48 4.53
CA VAL A 409 70.09 9.48 4.87
C VAL A 409 70.42 10.86 5.47
N LEU A 410 70.39 10.95 6.80
CA LEU A 410 71.06 12.00 7.54
C LEU A 410 72.57 11.79 7.42
N THR A 411 73.17 12.22 6.32
CA THR A 411 74.61 12.45 6.30
C THR A 411 74.87 13.73 7.10
N MET A 412 75.27 13.57 8.37
CA MET A 412 75.94 14.62 9.11
C MET A 412 77.18 15.01 8.32
N GLY A 413 77.13 16.17 7.64
CA GLY A 413 78.33 16.77 7.06
C GLY A 413 79.33 17.02 8.17
N THR A 414 80.47 16.34 8.12
CA THR A 414 81.61 16.61 8.98
C THR A 414 82.00 18.09 8.84
N LEU A 415 82.30 18.74 9.97
CA LEU A 415 82.90 20.07 10.03
C LEU A 415 84.27 20.04 9.33
N GLU A 416 84.29 20.19 8.02
CA GLU A 416 85.50 20.64 7.33
C GLU A 416 85.50 22.17 7.37
N ALA A 417 86.19 22.71 8.37
CA ALA A 417 86.69 24.08 8.32
C ALA A 417 87.73 24.15 7.20
N THR A 418 87.25 24.17 5.96
CA THR A 418 88.10 24.49 4.81
C THR A 418 88.40 25.98 4.88
N GLU A 419 89.68 26.31 4.77
CA GLU A 419 90.17 27.67 4.59
C GLU A 419 89.30 28.41 3.56
N VAL A 420 89.27 29.74 3.64
CA VAL A 420 88.58 30.65 2.71
C VAL A 420 89.18 30.53 1.30
N ILE A 421 88.94 29.39 0.67
CA ILE A 421 89.31 29.03 -0.68
C ILE A 421 88.13 29.49 -1.50
N GLY A 422 88.28 30.67 -2.10
CA GLY A 422 87.20 31.20 -2.91
C GLY A 422 86.80 30.23 -4.04
N ARG A 423 85.51 30.13 -4.31
CA ARG A 423 84.97 29.17 -5.30
C ARG A 423 85.49 29.52 -6.68
N SER A 424 85.96 28.51 -7.44
CA SER A 424 86.42 28.75 -8.80
C SER A 424 85.25 29.20 -9.69
N LYS A 425 85.53 30.13 -10.60
CA LYS A 425 84.60 30.59 -11.64
C LYS A 425 83.90 29.43 -12.36
N ASP A 426 84.64 28.36 -12.64
CA ASP A 426 84.12 27.20 -13.38
C ASP A 426 83.16 26.34 -12.54
N ALA A 427 83.44 26.15 -11.24
CA ALA A 427 82.53 25.46 -10.33
C ALA A 427 81.21 26.24 -10.12
N ILE A 428 81.27 27.59 -10.07
CA ILE A 428 80.07 28.43 -10.01
C ILE A 428 79.27 28.31 -11.32
N LEU A 429 79.95 28.32 -12.47
CA LEU A 429 79.32 28.16 -13.78
C LEU A 429 78.63 26.79 -13.91
N GLU A 430 79.24 25.74 -13.39
CA GLU A 430 78.65 24.39 -13.35
C GLU A 430 77.39 24.36 -12.49
N LYS A 431 77.41 24.92 -11.28
CA LYS A 431 76.21 25.06 -10.43
C LYS A 431 75.11 25.88 -11.11
N ILE A 432 75.45 26.95 -11.82
CA ILE A 432 74.48 27.73 -12.61
C ILE A 432 73.84 26.86 -13.71
N LYS A 433 74.64 26.09 -14.45
CA LYS A 433 74.12 25.18 -15.50
C LYS A 433 73.20 24.11 -14.93
N ILE A 434 73.59 23.49 -13.80
CA ILE A 434 72.78 22.49 -13.10
C ILE A 434 71.47 23.11 -12.61
N SER A 435 71.52 24.30 -12.02
CA SER A 435 70.33 25.02 -11.56
C SER A 435 69.36 25.35 -12.69
N ILE A 436 69.87 25.76 -13.86
CA ILE A 436 69.05 26.05 -15.05
C ILE A 436 68.42 24.76 -15.61
N ASP A 437 69.18 23.67 -15.73
CA ASP A 437 68.67 22.38 -16.23
C ASP A 437 67.55 21.85 -15.34
N ILE A 438 67.76 21.79 -14.02
CA ILE A 438 66.75 21.32 -13.07
C ILE A 438 65.52 22.24 -13.08
N ARG A 439 65.71 23.56 -13.03
CA ARG A 439 64.59 24.52 -13.08
C ARG A 439 63.75 24.34 -14.34
N ASN A 440 64.39 24.22 -15.51
CA ASN A 440 63.69 24.05 -16.78
C ASN A 440 62.92 22.71 -16.83
N ARG A 441 63.49 21.64 -16.27
CA ARG A 441 62.79 20.35 -16.17
C ARG A 441 61.58 20.42 -15.25
N ILE A 442 61.71 21.06 -14.08
CA ILE A 442 60.59 21.23 -13.14
C ILE A 442 59.50 22.11 -13.77
N GLN A 443 59.87 23.22 -14.42
CA GLN A 443 58.93 24.09 -15.11
C GLN A 443 58.18 23.34 -16.21
N SER A 444 58.91 22.66 -17.12
CA SER A 444 58.30 21.90 -18.21
C SER A 444 57.39 20.78 -17.72
N SER A 445 57.82 20.03 -16.69
CA SER A 445 57.03 18.93 -16.14
C SER A 445 55.82 19.45 -15.34
N GLY A 446 55.98 20.57 -14.63
CA GLY A 446 54.89 21.23 -13.92
C GLY A 446 53.85 21.83 -14.87
N ASP A 447 54.26 22.44 -15.99
CA ASP A 447 53.35 22.95 -17.03
C ASP A 447 52.57 21.80 -17.69
N GLU A 448 53.26 20.70 -18.04
CA GLU A 448 52.61 19.50 -18.58
C GLU A 448 51.61 18.89 -17.60
N PHE A 449 52.01 18.77 -16.33
CA PHE A 449 51.15 18.26 -15.26
C PHE A 449 49.94 19.17 -15.02
N ALA A 450 50.14 20.48 -14.97
CA ALA A 450 49.09 21.48 -14.81
C ALA A 450 48.05 21.37 -15.93
N ARG A 451 48.52 21.29 -17.18
CA ARG A 451 47.69 21.17 -18.37
C ARG A 451 46.90 19.86 -18.42
N ARG A 452 47.57 18.73 -18.21
CA ARG A 452 46.98 17.39 -18.31
C ARG A 452 45.91 17.15 -17.26
N TYR A 453 46.11 17.67 -16.04
CA TYR A 453 45.22 17.44 -14.89
C TYR A 453 44.40 18.67 -14.50
N SER A 454 44.19 19.58 -15.45
CA SER A 454 43.31 20.74 -15.30
C SER A 454 41.86 20.34 -15.08
N LEU A 455 41.39 19.26 -15.72
CA LEU A 455 40.01 18.76 -15.61
C LEU A 455 39.85 17.71 -14.52
N LYS A 456 38.71 17.72 -13.82
CA LYS A 456 38.32 16.70 -12.83
C LYS A 456 38.35 15.27 -13.39
N SER A 457 37.89 15.08 -14.63
CA SER A 457 37.87 13.76 -15.28
C SER A 457 39.26 13.16 -15.49
N GLU A 458 40.26 14.00 -15.75
CA GLU A 458 41.65 13.56 -15.93
C GLU A 458 42.30 13.19 -14.59
N ARG A 459 41.98 13.92 -13.52
CA ARG A 459 42.45 13.63 -12.15
C ARG A 459 41.94 12.29 -11.62
N ARG A 460 40.78 11.80 -12.10
CA ARG A 460 40.21 10.51 -11.69
C ARG A 460 40.88 9.30 -12.34
N LYS A 461 41.68 9.48 -13.39
CA LYS A 461 42.33 8.38 -14.09
C LYS A 461 43.46 7.78 -13.23
N PRO A 462 43.72 6.47 -13.30
CA PRO A 462 44.79 5.82 -12.53
C PRO A 462 46.19 6.33 -12.90
N ASP A 463 46.34 6.99 -14.05
CA ASP A 463 47.58 7.63 -14.46
C ASP A 463 47.95 8.84 -13.59
N PHE A 464 46.98 9.46 -12.90
CA PHE A 464 47.22 10.65 -12.09
C PHE A 464 48.24 10.42 -10.97
N ASP A 465 48.10 9.34 -10.20
CA ASP A 465 49.05 9.02 -9.13
C ASP A 465 50.45 8.68 -9.70
N LYS A 466 50.52 8.03 -10.88
CA LYS A 466 51.80 7.74 -11.56
C LYS A 466 52.52 9.00 -12.04
N GLU A 467 51.80 9.97 -12.59
CA GLU A 467 52.39 11.24 -13.02
C GLU A 467 52.80 12.11 -11.81
N ILE A 468 52.09 12.02 -10.68
CA ILE A 468 52.54 12.63 -9.42
C ILE A 468 53.90 12.08 -8.99
N GLU A 469 54.09 10.76 -9.03
CA GLU A 469 55.37 10.13 -8.68
C GLU A 469 56.50 10.57 -9.61
N LYS A 470 56.24 10.68 -10.92
CA LYS A 470 57.23 11.20 -11.89
C LYS A 470 57.60 12.65 -11.60
N LEU A 471 56.62 13.51 -11.32
CA LEU A 471 56.87 14.90 -10.95
C LEU A 471 57.71 14.98 -9.67
N ARG A 472 57.35 14.19 -8.64
CA ARG A 472 58.11 14.10 -7.39
C ARG A 472 59.54 13.59 -7.59
N ALA A 473 59.78 12.67 -8.52
CA ALA A 473 61.12 12.21 -8.84
C ALA A 473 61.99 13.33 -9.43
N ILE A 474 61.41 14.23 -10.23
CA ILE A 474 62.10 15.42 -10.76
C ILE A 474 62.35 16.45 -9.65
N LEU A 475 61.38 16.64 -8.75
CA LEU A 475 61.53 17.52 -7.59
C LEU A 475 62.62 17.03 -6.61
N ASN A 476 62.88 15.73 -6.58
CA ASN A 476 63.90 15.08 -5.75
C ASN A 476 65.20 14.74 -6.50
N ASP A 477 65.52 15.44 -7.60
CA ASP A 477 66.77 15.22 -8.34
C ASP A 477 67.98 15.36 -7.40
N GLN A 478 68.82 14.32 -7.34
CA GLN A 478 70.00 14.25 -6.45
C GLN A 478 70.96 15.43 -6.64
N ARG A 479 70.98 16.03 -7.85
CA ARG A 479 71.83 17.16 -8.19
C ARG A 479 71.42 18.45 -7.48
N ILE A 480 70.21 18.52 -6.90
CA ILE A 480 69.74 19.66 -6.10
C ILE A 480 70.61 19.84 -4.85
N VAL A 481 71.13 18.76 -4.27
CA VAL A 481 72.01 18.80 -3.10
C VAL A 481 73.29 19.61 -3.39
N LEU A 482 73.80 19.55 -4.63
CA LEU A 482 74.99 20.29 -5.07
C LEU A 482 74.77 21.81 -5.11
N LEU A 483 73.51 22.25 -5.16
CA LEU A 483 73.12 23.65 -5.23
C LEU A 483 73.09 24.35 -3.87
N GLU A 484 73.24 23.61 -2.77
CA GLU A 484 73.31 24.15 -1.39
C GLU A 484 72.20 25.16 -1.11
N LEU A 485 70.96 24.79 -1.42
CA LEU A 485 69.79 25.64 -1.20
C LEU A 485 69.60 25.93 0.30
N ASP A 486 69.23 27.17 0.64
CA ASP A 486 68.92 27.56 2.02
C ASP A 486 67.70 26.78 2.53
N ALA A 487 67.92 25.77 3.38
CA ALA A 487 66.84 24.97 3.98
C ALA A 487 65.89 25.74 4.91
N TYR A 488 66.22 27.00 5.23
CA TYR A 488 65.49 27.86 6.15
C TYR A 488 64.39 28.73 5.51
N HIS A 489 64.09 28.58 4.21
CA HIS A 489 62.86 29.13 3.62
C HIS A 489 61.63 28.30 4.05
N LYS A 490 61.40 28.19 5.36
CA LYS A 490 60.40 27.31 5.96
C LYS A 490 58.99 27.87 6.02
N ASN A 491 58.76 29.12 5.63
CA ASN A 491 57.43 29.73 5.71
C ASN A 491 57.13 30.52 4.43
N VAL A 492 56.82 29.81 3.36
CA VAL A 492 56.09 30.45 2.26
C VAL A 492 54.70 30.74 2.83
N ALA A 493 54.34 32.03 2.89
CA ALA A 493 52.98 32.45 3.25
C ALA A 493 51.95 31.66 2.44
N LYS A 494 50.73 31.48 2.97
CA LYS A 494 49.64 30.72 2.36
C LYS A 494 49.61 30.98 0.84
N VAL A 495 50.07 30.00 0.05
CA VAL A 495 50.19 30.13 -1.41
C VAL A 495 48.78 30.23 -1.97
N ASP A 496 48.49 31.33 -2.66
CA ASP A 496 47.20 31.53 -3.33
C ASP A 496 47.22 30.87 -4.71
N ASP A 497 46.06 30.46 -5.20
CA ASP A 497 45.89 29.78 -6.49
C ASP A 497 46.32 30.70 -7.65
N ARG A 498 46.25 32.01 -7.44
CA ARG A 498 46.78 33.04 -8.36
C ARG A 498 48.29 32.96 -8.54
N ASP A 499 49.03 32.59 -7.51
CA ASP A 499 50.49 32.51 -7.58
C ASP A 499 50.93 31.23 -8.31
N ILE A 500 50.22 30.13 -8.07
CA ILE A 500 50.39 28.88 -8.84
C ILE A 500 50.14 29.17 -10.32
N LYS A 501 49.07 29.90 -10.65
CA LYS A 501 48.71 30.23 -12.04
C LYS A 501 49.70 31.16 -12.74
N LYS A 502 50.44 32.01 -11.99
CA LYS A 502 51.53 32.83 -12.56
C LYS A 502 52.71 31.97 -12.98
N THR A 503 52.97 30.88 -12.25
CA THR A 503 54.08 29.97 -12.55
C THR A 503 53.68 28.90 -13.56
N PHE A 504 52.45 28.38 -13.47
CA PHE A 504 51.89 27.36 -14.36
C PHE A 504 50.61 27.89 -15.00
N VAL A 505 50.70 28.38 -16.24
CA VAL A 505 49.60 29.11 -16.92
C VAL A 505 48.35 28.24 -17.09
N ASP A 506 48.54 26.95 -17.30
CA ASP A 506 47.48 25.96 -17.51
C ASP A 506 46.88 25.42 -16.21
N PHE A 507 47.25 25.97 -15.04
CA PHE A 507 46.64 25.62 -13.77
C PHE A 507 45.14 25.96 -13.75
N ALA A 508 44.34 25.00 -13.27
CA ALA A 508 42.91 25.14 -13.12
C ALA A 508 42.48 24.96 -11.66
N ASP A 509 41.76 25.95 -11.14
CA ASP A 509 41.17 25.96 -9.80
C ASP A 509 40.06 24.89 -9.65
N GLU A 510 39.66 24.57 -8.42
CA GLU A 510 38.74 23.47 -8.07
C GLU A 510 37.36 23.50 -8.77
N GLN A 511 36.94 24.67 -9.22
CA GLN A 511 35.66 24.87 -9.91
C GLN A 511 35.66 24.36 -11.36
N LYS A 512 36.85 24.20 -11.96
CA LYS A 512 37.05 23.63 -13.30
C LYS A 512 37.51 22.17 -13.21
#